data_AF-A0A8S3W0D5-F1
#
_entry.id   AF-A0A8S3W0D5-F1
#
_cell.length_a   1.000
_cell.length_b   1.000
_cell.length_c   1.000
_cell.angle_alpha   90.00
_cell.angle_beta   90.00
_cell.angle_gamma   90.00
#
_symmetry.space_group_name_H-M   'P 1'
#
loop_
_entity.id
_entity.type
_entity.pdbx_description
1 polymer ?
#
loop_
_entity_poly.entity_id
_entity_poly.type
_entity_poly.pdbx_seq_one_letter_code
_entity_poly.pdbx_strand_id
1 'polypeptide(L)'
;MTSGDVTTMRCVLFYLLSLSLHRNLAFVLDKQNPYSQFRKWNAGLNGTLELEFKTDQPNGLLLYTDDGGTYDFFELKLVNGALRLRYNLGGGAQIITVGSNLNDGHWHQVQVARRDEHTSLTVDGITQSKTSRGKEFVFGKFNTNSDVFVGGIPPS
;
A
#
# COMPACT_ATOMS: atom_id res chain seq x y z
N MET A 1 -40.79 -55.96 4.03
CA MET A 1 -39.64 -55.92 3.09
C MET A 1 -39.11 -54.49 3.06
N THR A 2 -37.93 -54.33 3.66
CA THR A 2 -36.96 -53.22 3.63
C THR A 2 -37.47 -51.77 3.66
N SER A 3 -37.56 -51.27 4.90
CA SER A 3 -37.44 -49.85 5.28
C SER A 3 -36.11 -49.28 4.78
N GLY A 4 -36.15 -48.16 4.05
CA GLY A 4 -34.96 -47.45 3.57
C GLY A 4 -34.28 -46.67 4.69
N ASP A 5 -33.05 -47.03 5.00
CA ASP A 5 -32.15 -46.24 5.86
C ASP A 5 -31.72 -44.98 5.11
N VAL A 6 -32.37 -43.85 5.43
CA VAL A 6 -31.88 -42.52 5.05
C VAL A 6 -30.65 -42.24 5.90
N THR A 7 -29.48 -42.36 5.29
CA THR A 7 -28.20 -42.01 5.92
C THR A 7 -28.17 -40.49 6.17
N THR A 8 -28.27 -40.09 7.44
CA THR A 8 -28.15 -38.70 7.87
C THR A 8 -26.76 -38.17 7.50
N MET A 9 -26.69 -37.30 6.49
CA MET A 9 -25.47 -36.61 6.08
C MET A 9 -25.01 -35.67 7.21
N ARG A 10 -24.10 -36.16 8.06
CA ARG A 10 -23.37 -35.34 9.03
C ARG A 10 -22.33 -34.51 8.27
N CYS A 11 -22.76 -33.38 7.70
CA CYS A 11 -21.83 -32.33 7.31
C CYS A 11 -21.26 -31.71 8.59
N VAL A 12 -20.11 -32.22 9.04
CA VAL A 12 -19.29 -31.50 10.01
C VAL A 12 -18.72 -30.29 9.28
N LEU A 13 -19.40 -29.16 9.44
CA LEU A 13 -18.98 -27.87 8.91
C LEU A 13 -17.74 -27.42 9.72
N PHE A 14 -16.57 -27.98 9.39
CA PHE A 14 -15.30 -27.37 9.75
C PHE A 14 -15.13 -26.12 8.88
N TYR A 15 -15.86 -25.04 9.20
CA TYR A 15 -15.29 -23.73 8.94
C TYR A 15 -14.10 -23.60 9.87
N LEU A 16 -12.98 -24.16 9.41
CA LEU A 16 -11.66 -23.66 9.73
C LEU A 16 -11.77 -22.15 9.56
N LEU A 17 -11.91 -21.44 10.67
CA LEU A 17 -11.44 -20.08 10.76
C LEU A 17 -9.97 -20.16 10.35
N SER A 18 -9.69 -20.09 9.06
CA SER A 18 -8.55 -19.33 8.59
C SER A 18 -8.83 -17.89 8.98
N LEU A 19 -8.78 -17.61 10.29
CA LEU A 19 -8.21 -16.37 10.77
C LEU A 19 -6.80 -16.42 10.22
N SER A 20 -6.64 -16.01 8.97
CA SER A 20 -5.40 -15.46 8.49
C SER A 20 -5.06 -14.41 9.54
N LEU A 21 -4.15 -14.76 10.44
CA LEU A 21 -3.56 -13.85 11.39
C LEU A 21 -2.81 -12.82 10.54
N HIS A 22 -3.55 -11.84 10.02
CA HIS A 22 -2.98 -10.61 9.52
C HIS A 22 -2.29 -10.02 10.74
N ARG A 23 -0.97 -10.23 10.83
CA ARG A 23 -0.16 -9.58 11.85
C ARG A 23 -0.19 -8.09 11.51
N ASN A 24 -1.12 -7.38 12.14
CA ASN A 24 -1.15 -5.93 12.10
C ASN A 24 0.10 -5.45 12.84
N LEU A 25 1.07 -4.95 12.09
CA LEU A 25 2.26 -4.30 12.64
C LEU A 25 1.88 -2.84 12.89
N ALA A 26 1.76 -2.47 14.16
CA ALA A 26 1.62 -1.07 14.58
C ALA A 26 2.93 -0.63 15.23
N PHE A 27 3.40 0.56 14.87
CA PHE A 27 4.59 1.18 15.43
C PHE A 27 4.40 2.70 15.44
N VAL A 28 5.07 3.36 16.37
CA VAL A 28 5.09 4.82 16.45
C VAL A 28 6.42 5.29 15.86
N LEU A 29 6.34 6.23 14.93
CA LEU A 29 7.52 6.91 14.39
C LEU A 29 7.63 8.28 15.04
N ASP A 30 8.83 8.58 15.52
CA ASP A 30 9.18 9.82 16.20
C ASP A 30 10.61 10.24 15.85
N LYS A 31 11.17 11.22 16.57
CA LYS A 31 12.54 11.68 16.29
C LYS A 31 13.60 10.60 16.57
N GLN A 32 13.31 9.65 17.47
CA GLN A 32 14.22 8.59 17.87
C GLN A 32 14.10 7.37 16.94
N ASN A 33 12.90 7.14 16.40
CA ASN A 33 12.59 6.08 15.45
C ASN A 33 11.94 6.69 14.21
N PRO A 34 12.71 7.39 13.35
CA PRO A 34 12.15 8.19 12.27
C PRO A 34 11.65 7.39 11.08
N TYR A 35 12.02 6.10 10.97
CA TYR A 35 11.57 5.24 9.89
C TYR A 35 11.44 3.78 10.32
N SER A 36 10.72 3.01 9.52
CA SER A 36 10.71 1.55 9.54
C SER A 36 10.94 0.99 8.15
N GLN A 37 11.67 -0.12 8.06
CA GLN A 37 12.04 -0.77 6.80
C GLN A 37 11.29 -2.09 6.64
N PHE A 38 10.68 -2.27 5.47
CA PHE A 38 9.94 -3.47 5.07
C PHE A 38 10.54 -4.04 3.79
N ARG A 39 10.28 -5.32 3.53
CA ARG A 39 10.77 -5.99 2.31
C ARG A 39 10.25 -5.27 1.05
N LYS A 40 11.03 -5.36 -0.02
CA LYS A 40 10.69 -4.88 -1.37
C LYS A 40 9.25 -5.20 -1.75
N TRP A 41 8.54 -4.20 -2.24
CA TRP A 41 7.20 -4.36 -2.79
C TRP A 41 7.32 -4.82 -4.25
N ASN A 42 6.68 -5.94 -4.60
CA ASN A 42 6.57 -6.37 -5.99
C ASN A 42 5.50 -5.54 -6.70
N ALA A 43 5.83 -4.29 -7.01
CA ALA A 43 4.94 -3.33 -7.65
C ALA A 43 4.96 -3.44 -9.18
N GLY A 44 5.07 -4.66 -9.72
CA GLY A 44 5.09 -4.94 -11.16
C GLY A 44 3.79 -4.53 -11.85
N LEU A 45 3.21 -5.40 -12.68
CA LEU A 45 1.94 -5.05 -13.35
C LEU A 45 0.75 -5.12 -12.40
N ASN A 46 0.81 -5.96 -11.36
CA ASN A 46 -0.25 -6.11 -10.38
C ASN A 46 0.35 -6.14 -8.99
N GLY A 47 0.00 -5.15 -8.18
CA GLY A 47 0.54 -5.00 -6.83
C GLY A 47 -0.33 -4.08 -5.99
N THR A 48 -0.45 -4.37 -4.70
CA THR A 48 -1.19 -3.53 -3.76
C THR A 48 -0.36 -3.34 -2.51
N LEU A 49 -0.40 -2.13 -1.98
CA LEU A 49 0.18 -1.76 -0.70
C LEU A 49 -0.89 -1.05 0.12
N GLU A 50 -1.07 -1.52 1.35
CA GLU A 50 -2.06 -1.00 2.28
C GLU A 50 -1.38 -0.59 3.59
N LEU A 51 -1.81 0.53 4.14
CA LEU A 51 -1.40 1.00 5.45
C LEU A 51 -2.52 1.83 6.09
N GLU A 52 -2.45 1.99 7.40
CA GLU A 52 -3.25 2.97 8.13
C GLU A 52 -2.30 3.97 8.79
N PHE A 53 -2.72 5.22 8.88
CA PHE A 53 -1.94 6.25 9.58
C PHE A 53 -2.85 7.14 10.42
N LYS A 54 -2.24 7.76 11.44
CA LYS A 54 -2.86 8.74 12.33
C LYS A 54 -1.83 9.78 12.70
N THR A 55 -2.12 11.06 12.46
CA THR A 55 -1.18 12.15 12.75
C THR A 55 -1.93 13.46 12.96
N ASP A 56 -1.27 14.41 13.63
CA ASP A 56 -1.66 15.83 13.69
C ASP A 56 -0.80 16.70 12.75
N GLN A 57 0.25 16.12 12.15
CA GLN A 57 1.18 16.84 11.28
C GLN A 57 0.59 16.97 9.86
N PRO A 58 0.47 18.19 9.32
CA PRO A 58 -0.11 18.41 7.99
C PRO A 58 0.83 18.01 6.84
N ASN A 59 2.11 17.79 7.13
CA ASN A 59 3.14 17.45 6.16
C ASN A 59 4.04 16.35 6.72
N GLY A 60 4.35 15.34 5.92
CA GLY A 60 5.23 14.25 6.34
C GLY A 60 5.29 13.13 5.31
N LEU A 61 6.47 12.51 5.17
CA LEU A 61 6.61 11.30 4.36
C LEU A 61 5.89 10.15 5.06
N LEU A 62 5.10 9.38 4.32
CA LEU A 62 4.48 8.16 4.83
C LEU A 62 5.18 6.94 4.26
N LEU A 63 5.52 6.94 2.97
CA LEU A 63 6.16 5.80 2.33
C LEU A 63 7.08 6.22 1.19
N TYR A 64 8.21 5.54 1.06
CA TYR A 64 9.12 5.65 -0.07
C TYR A 64 9.69 4.29 -0.50
N THR A 65 9.80 4.07 -1.81
CA THR A 65 10.59 2.99 -2.42
C THR A 65 10.97 3.38 -3.84
N ASP A 66 12.10 2.87 -4.35
CA ASP A 66 12.60 3.15 -5.70
C ASP A 66 13.28 1.91 -6.33
N ASP A 67 13.76 2.07 -7.56
CA ASP A 67 14.44 1.04 -8.35
C ASP A 67 15.95 0.87 -8.03
N GLY A 68 16.39 1.32 -6.85
CA GLY A 68 17.81 1.34 -6.48
C GLY A 68 18.50 2.67 -6.82
N GLY A 69 17.75 3.77 -6.85
CA GLY A 69 18.27 5.13 -7.04
C GLY A 69 18.42 5.56 -8.50
N THR A 70 17.68 4.97 -9.43
CA THR A 70 17.77 5.27 -10.85
C THR A 70 16.67 6.26 -11.27
N TYR A 71 15.46 5.78 -11.61
CA TYR A 71 14.41 6.61 -12.21
C TYR A 71 13.02 6.35 -11.63
N ASP A 72 12.72 5.10 -11.28
CA ASP A 72 11.39 4.70 -10.85
C ASP A 72 11.24 4.78 -9.34
N PHE A 73 10.12 5.32 -8.88
CA PHE A 73 9.86 5.45 -7.44
C PHE A 73 8.36 5.52 -7.14
N PHE A 74 8.02 5.25 -5.89
CA PHE A 74 6.75 5.61 -5.27
C PHE A 74 7.03 6.43 -4.00
N GLU A 75 6.46 7.62 -3.92
CA GLU A 75 6.49 8.51 -2.76
C GLU A 75 5.05 8.81 -2.33
N LEU A 76 4.68 8.38 -1.13
CA LEU A 76 3.41 8.73 -0.50
C LEU A 76 3.69 9.68 0.65
N LYS A 77 3.04 10.84 0.66
CA LYS A 77 3.21 11.83 1.73
C LYS A 77 1.99 12.70 1.94
N LEU A 78 1.87 13.25 3.14
CA LEU A 78 0.94 14.33 3.42
C LEU A 78 1.50 15.65 2.93
N VAL A 79 0.64 16.45 2.31
CA VAL A 79 0.91 17.83 1.91
C VAL A 79 -0.30 18.69 2.28
N ASN A 80 -0.12 19.56 3.27
CA ASN A 80 -1.18 20.41 3.82
C ASN A 80 -2.47 19.62 4.16
N GLY A 81 -2.31 18.47 4.80
CA GLY A 81 -3.43 17.61 5.22
C GLY A 81 -4.09 16.78 4.10
N ALA A 82 -3.63 16.88 2.85
CA ALA A 82 -4.07 16.01 1.76
C ALA A 82 -3.02 14.93 1.49
N LEU A 83 -3.46 13.70 1.18
CA LEU A 83 -2.55 12.61 0.88
C LEU A 83 -2.16 12.66 -0.60
N ARG A 84 -0.86 12.69 -0.87
CA ARG A 84 -0.29 12.80 -2.22
C ARG A 84 0.60 11.63 -2.53
N LEU A 85 0.25 10.89 -3.57
CA LEU A 85 1.09 9.89 -4.21
C LEU A 85 1.80 10.51 -5.41
N ARG A 86 3.13 10.53 -5.39
CA ARG A 86 3.97 10.82 -6.55
C ARG A 86 4.68 9.53 -6.96
N TYR A 87 4.68 9.20 -8.25
CA TYR A 87 5.34 8.00 -8.73
C TYR A 87 5.94 8.19 -10.12
N ASN A 88 6.97 7.43 -10.46
CA ASN A 88 7.55 7.35 -11.80
C ASN A 88 7.81 5.88 -12.16
N LEU A 89 7.60 5.55 -13.43
CA LEU A 89 7.66 4.22 -14.01
C LEU A 89 8.26 4.29 -15.42
N GLY A 90 9.34 5.07 -15.59
CA GLY A 90 10.00 5.33 -16.87
C GLY A 90 9.38 6.44 -17.74
N GLY A 91 8.05 6.64 -17.68
CA GLY A 91 7.32 7.62 -18.50
C GLY A 91 7.31 9.08 -17.99
N GLY A 92 7.93 9.35 -16.85
CA GLY A 92 7.91 10.64 -16.19
C GLY A 92 6.94 10.70 -15.00
N ALA A 93 7.26 11.56 -14.03
CA ALA A 93 6.57 11.57 -12.74
C ALA A 93 5.08 11.95 -12.85
N GLN A 94 4.23 11.14 -12.23
CA GLN A 94 2.80 11.36 -12.06
C GLN A 94 2.48 11.74 -10.62
N ILE A 95 1.36 12.43 -10.43
CA ILE A 95 0.85 12.84 -9.11
C ILE A 95 -0.66 12.52 -9.02
N ILE A 96 -1.07 11.90 -7.92
CA ILE A 96 -2.46 11.68 -7.50
C ILE A 96 -2.60 12.25 -6.08
N THR A 97 -3.65 13.03 -5.83
CA THR A 97 -3.95 13.61 -4.51
C THR A 97 -5.37 13.22 -4.10
N VAL A 98 -5.56 12.80 -2.85
CA VAL A 98 -6.85 12.41 -2.29
C VAL A 98 -7.03 13.02 -0.90
N GLY A 99 -8.26 13.44 -0.61
CA GLY A 99 -8.67 13.92 0.71
C GLY A 99 -8.11 15.29 1.08
N SER A 100 -8.42 15.70 2.30
CA SER A 100 -8.02 16.94 2.95
C SER A 100 -8.23 16.80 4.45
N ASN A 101 -7.48 17.56 5.26
CA ASN A 101 -7.54 17.49 6.73
C ASN A 101 -7.35 16.07 7.29
N LEU A 102 -6.56 15.22 6.63
CA LEU A 102 -6.24 13.86 7.06
C LEU A 102 -5.23 13.81 8.23
N ASN A 103 -4.90 14.98 8.78
CA ASN A 103 -4.09 15.17 9.97
C ASN A 103 -4.97 15.57 11.17
N ASP A 104 -6.18 15.04 11.24
CA ASP A 104 -7.20 15.36 12.25
C ASP A 104 -7.03 14.54 13.55
N GLY A 105 -5.99 13.70 13.63
CA GLY A 105 -5.75 12.82 14.77
C GLY A 105 -6.56 11.52 14.78
N HIS A 106 -7.30 11.20 13.71
CA HIS A 106 -7.99 9.92 13.53
C HIS A 106 -7.22 8.96 12.61
N TRP A 107 -7.61 7.69 12.64
CA TRP A 107 -7.05 6.68 11.75
C TRP A 107 -7.67 6.81 10.36
N HIS A 108 -6.81 6.81 9.35
CA HIS A 108 -7.19 6.80 7.94
C HIS A 108 -6.63 5.56 7.25
N GLN A 109 -7.46 4.89 6.47
CA GLN A 109 -7.07 3.73 5.68
C GLN A 109 -6.58 4.17 4.30
N VAL A 110 -5.40 3.70 3.91
CA VAL A 110 -4.77 4.02 2.62
C VAL A 110 -4.47 2.77 1.83
N GLN A 111 -4.79 2.79 0.54
CA GLN A 111 -4.36 1.79 -0.42
C GLN A 111 -3.72 2.45 -1.63
N VAL A 112 -2.53 1.98 -2.00
CA VAL A 112 -1.93 2.20 -3.31
C VAL A 112 -2.05 0.91 -4.10
N ALA A 113 -2.72 0.94 -5.24
CA ALA A 113 -2.91 -0.23 -6.08
C ALA A 113 -2.45 0.02 -7.51
N ARG A 114 -1.84 -1.01 -8.10
CA ARG A 114 -1.44 -1.07 -9.50
C ARG A 114 -2.17 -2.20 -10.20
N ARG A 115 -2.74 -1.88 -11.36
CA ARG A 115 -3.39 -2.80 -12.28
C ARG A 115 -2.99 -2.41 -13.70
N ASP A 116 -2.01 -3.13 -14.22
CA ASP A 116 -1.36 -2.87 -15.50
C ASP A 116 -0.84 -1.42 -15.59
N GLU A 117 -1.30 -0.62 -16.55
CA GLU A 117 -0.93 0.80 -16.68
C GLU A 117 -1.63 1.72 -15.67
N HIS A 118 -2.62 1.23 -14.93
CA HIS A 118 -3.37 2.04 -13.97
C HIS A 118 -2.75 2.01 -12.58
N THR A 119 -2.65 3.19 -11.97
CA THR A 119 -2.24 3.37 -10.58
C THR A 119 -3.33 4.15 -9.85
N SER A 120 -3.78 3.66 -8.71
CA SER A 120 -4.80 4.30 -7.88
C SER A 120 -4.31 4.55 -6.46
N LEU A 121 -4.77 5.67 -5.90
CA LEU A 121 -4.69 5.98 -4.48
C LEU A 121 -6.12 6.00 -3.92
N THR A 122 -6.36 5.22 -2.88
CA THR A 122 -7.63 5.19 -2.13
C THR A 122 -7.37 5.63 -0.71
N VAL A 123 -8.19 6.55 -0.19
CA VAL A 123 -8.20 6.98 1.21
C VAL A 123 -9.63 6.93 1.73
N ASP A 124 -9.87 6.16 2.80
CA ASP A 124 -11.20 6.00 3.43
C ASP A 124 -12.31 5.68 2.41
N GLY A 125 -11.99 4.83 1.43
CA GLY A 125 -12.90 4.42 0.35
C GLY A 125 -13.02 5.41 -0.82
N ILE A 126 -12.41 6.59 -0.75
CA ILE A 126 -12.37 7.56 -1.85
C ILE A 126 -11.17 7.28 -2.74
N THR A 127 -11.39 6.93 -4.00
CA THR A 127 -10.34 6.57 -4.96
C THR A 127 -10.11 7.65 -6.00
N GLN A 128 -8.84 7.91 -6.31
CA GLN A 128 -8.40 8.62 -7.51
C GLN A 128 -7.37 7.76 -8.25
N SER A 129 -7.32 7.85 -9.58
CA SER A 129 -6.42 7.03 -10.38
C SER A 129 -5.81 7.81 -11.56
N LYS A 130 -4.69 7.31 -12.04
CA LYS A 130 -4.04 7.77 -13.28
C LYS A 130 -3.55 6.57 -14.08
N THR A 131 -3.44 6.82 -15.39
CA THR A 131 -2.93 5.87 -16.36
C THR A 131 -1.54 6.30 -16.78
N SER A 132 -0.56 5.45 -16.54
CA SER A 132 0.81 5.61 -17.02
C SER A 132 0.83 5.53 -18.54
N ARG A 133 1.57 6.42 -19.20
CA ARG A 133 1.73 6.45 -20.66
C ARG A 133 3.18 6.12 -20.99
N GLY A 134 3.42 5.35 -22.05
CA GLY A 134 4.77 5.01 -22.51
C GLY A 134 4.90 3.55 -22.94
N LYS A 135 6.09 3.19 -23.42
CA LYS A 135 6.44 1.79 -23.78
C LYS A 135 6.81 0.95 -22.57
N GLU A 136 7.22 1.61 -21.48
CA GLU A 136 7.62 1.00 -20.23
C GLU A 136 6.85 1.68 -19.10
N PHE A 137 6.21 0.86 -18.25
CA PHE A 137 5.45 1.27 -17.07
C PHE A 137 5.60 0.22 -15.94
N VAL A 138 6.65 -0.59 -16.05
CA VAL A 138 7.06 -1.59 -15.06
C VAL A 138 7.93 -0.89 -14.03
N PHE A 139 7.73 -1.19 -12.75
CA PHE A 139 8.52 -0.62 -11.67
C PHE A 139 9.88 -1.31 -11.55
N GLY A 140 10.92 -0.70 -12.14
CA GLY A 140 12.30 -1.17 -12.04
C GLY A 140 12.48 -2.66 -12.34
N LYS A 141 13.42 -3.28 -11.61
CA LYS A 141 13.63 -4.74 -11.62
C LYS A 141 13.63 -5.23 -10.18
N PHE A 142 12.71 -6.12 -9.84
CA PHE A 142 12.48 -6.53 -8.45
C PHE A 142 13.75 -6.84 -7.63
N ASN A 143 14.75 -7.48 -8.24
CA ASN A 143 16.02 -7.83 -7.58
C ASN A 143 16.91 -6.62 -7.25
N THR A 144 16.77 -5.51 -7.97
CA THR A 144 17.54 -4.27 -7.75
C THR A 144 16.75 -3.18 -7.04
N ASN A 145 15.42 -3.32 -6.97
CA ASN A 145 14.57 -2.35 -6.28
C ASN A 145 14.97 -2.21 -4.81
N SER A 146 14.84 -1.01 -4.26
CA SER A 146 15.03 -0.75 -2.84
C SER A 146 13.94 -1.40 -1.99
N ASP A 147 14.25 -1.59 -0.71
CA ASP A 147 13.24 -1.93 0.28
C ASP A 147 12.20 -0.80 0.44
N VAL A 148 11.11 -1.07 1.16
CA VAL A 148 10.06 -0.08 1.42
C VAL A 148 10.34 0.60 2.74
N PHE A 149 10.42 1.92 2.73
CA PHE A 149 10.61 2.73 3.93
C PHE A 149 9.33 3.46 4.30
N VAL A 150 8.97 3.44 5.59
CA VAL A 150 7.77 4.08 6.13
C VAL A 150 8.17 5.21 7.10
N GLY A 151 7.54 6.36 6.94
CA GLY A 151 7.67 7.61 7.74
C GLY A 151 8.93 8.45 7.52
N GLY A 152 10.03 7.82 7.13
CA GLY A 152 11.30 8.48 6.86
C GLY A 152 12.19 7.64 5.96
N ILE A 153 13.36 8.15 5.62
CA ILE A 153 14.39 7.44 4.85
C ILE A 153 15.68 7.48 5.70
N PRO A 154 16.46 6.39 5.77
CA PRO A 154 17.75 6.39 6.44
C PRO A 154 18.67 7.49 5.88
N PRO A 155 19.52 8.11 6.70
CA PRO A 155 20.60 8.95 6.20
C PRO A 155 21.55 8.12 5.32
N SER A 156 22.00 8.71 4.21
CA SER A 156 22.97 8.14 3.27
C SER A 156 24.38 8.09 3.83
#